data_AF-E9H3N9-F1
#
_entry.id   AF-E9H3N9-F1
#
_cell.length_a   1.000
_cell.length_b   1.000
_cell.length_c   1.000
_cell.angle_alpha   90.00
_cell.angle_beta   90.00
_cell.angle_gamma   90.00
#
_symmetry.space_group_name_H-M   'P 1'
#
loop_
_entity.id
_entity.type
_entity.pdbx_description
1 polymer ?
#
loop_
_entity_poly.entity_id
_entity_poly.type
_entity_poly.pdbx_seq_one_letter_code
_entity_poly.pdbx_strand_id
1 'polypeptide(L)'
;MGMYCNTIIGWAVYYFVVPFTSELPWTSCDHPWNTNSCALVGPVDNGTFVQSPAQEYFERNVLENYRSDGMDDLGAIKWSLALCVFAGFFLVYFSLWKGVRSTGKSQEESYE
;
A
#
# COMPACT_ATOMS: atom_id res chain seq x y z
N MET A 1 3.25 -18.10 -3.66
CA MET A 1 3.59 -17.01 -4.61
C MET A 1 2.44 -16.05 -4.86
N GLY A 2 1.20 -16.50 -5.07
CA GLY A 2 0.06 -15.60 -5.34
C GLY A 2 -0.25 -14.58 -4.23
N MET A 3 -0.21 -14.97 -2.96
CA MET A 3 -0.59 -14.07 -1.84
C MET A 3 0.31 -12.82 -1.74
N TYR A 4 1.63 -13.00 -1.86
CA TYR A 4 2.60 -11.89 -1.85
C TYR A 4 2.39 -10.92 -3.02
N CYS A 5 2.14 -11.43 -4.22
CA CYS A 5 1.87 -10.56 -5.37
C CYS A 5 0.57 -9.77 -5.19
N ASN A 6 -0.47 -10.40 -4.62
CA ASN A 6 -1.74 -9.72 -4.34
C ASN A 6 -1.59 -8.62 -3.28
N THR A 7 -0.75 -8.81 -2.25
CA THR A 7 -0.48 -7.75 -1.25
C THR A 7 0.26 -6.56 -1.85
N ILE A 8 1.25 -6.80 -2.72
CA ILE A 8 2.01 -5.73 -3.39
C ILE A 8 1.10 -4.94 -4.36
N ILE A 9 0.25 -5.63 -5.13
CA ILE A 9 -0.73 -4.99 -6.02
C ILE A 9 -1.75 -4.19 -5.19
N GLY A 10 -2.18 -4.72 -4.04
CA GLY A 10 -3.04 -3.98 -3.11
C GLY A 10 -2.43 -2.64 -2.72
N TRP A 11 -1.20 -2.66 -2.21
CA TRP A 11 -0.48 -1.42 -1.88
C TRP A 11 -0.37 -0.48 -3.09
N ALA A 12 -0.05 -0.98 -4.28
CA ALA A 12 0.01 -0.15 -5.48
C ALA A 12 -1.33 0.54 -5.82
N VAL A 13 -2.45 -0.17 -5.72
CA VAL A 13 -3.79 0.40 -5.95
C VAL A 13 -4.15 1.42 -4.86
N TYR A 14 -3.80 1.16 -3.60
CA TYR A 14 -3.98 2.14 -2.52
C TYR A 14 -3.25 3.45 -2.82
N TYR A 15 -1.95 3.38 -3.11
CA TYR A 15 -1.15 4.55 -3.44
C TYR A 15 -1.55 5.20 -4.78
N PHE A 16 -2.18 4.46 -5.69
CA PHE A 16 -2.77 5.02 -6.91
C PHE A 16 -4.04 5.84 -6.65
N VAL A 17 -4.84 5.46 -5.65
CA VAL A 17 -6.11 6.13 -5.32
C VAL A 17 -5.90 7.31 -4.36
N VAL A 18 -4.85 7.30 -3.54
CA VAL A 18 -4.62 8.38 -2.57
C VAL A 18 -4.41 9.78 -3.20
N PRO A 19 -3.80 9.98 -4.38
CA PRO A 19 -3.71 11.30 -5.01
C PRO A 19 -5.06 11.95 -5.33
N PHE A 20 -6.16 11.21 -5.32
CA PHE A 20 -7.50 11.78 -5.44
C PHE A 20 -7.96 12.50 -4.14
N THR A 21 -7.21 12.40 -3.04
CA THR A 21 -7.41 13.23 -1.85
C THR A 21 -6.71 14.58 -2.04
N SER A 22 -7.34 15.67 -1.60
CA SER A 22 -6.92 17.06 -1.85
C SER A 22 -5.52 17.40 -1.35
N GLU A 23 -5.03 16.72 -0.32
CA GLU A 23 -3.65 16.80 0.17
C GLU A 23 -3.14 15.39 0.50
N LEU A 24 -1.84 15.17 0.29
CA LEU A 24 -1.22 13.85 0.48
C LEU A 24 -0.77 13.68 1.93
N PRO A 25 -1.15 12.59 2.62
CA PRO A 25 -0.89 12.45 4.06
C PRO A 25 0.58 12.14 4.42
N TRP A 26 1.44 11.93 3.41
CA TRP A 26 2.88 11.69 3.58
C TRP A 26 3.76 12.90 3.21
N THR A 27 3.15 14.04 2.84
CA THR A 27 3.89 15.27 2.49
C THR A 27 4.02 16.25 3.65
N SER A 28 3.36 15.99 4.77
CA SER A 28 3.33 16.88 5.92
C SER A 28 3.61 16.13 7.23
N CYS A 29 4.27 16.80 8.18
CA CYS A 29 4.49 16.27 9.52
C CYS A 29 3.35 16.58 10.51
N ASP A 30 2.29 17.28 10.09
CA ASP A 30 1.19 17.76 10.94
C ASP A 30 0.04 16.75 11.06
N HIS A 31 0.35 15.56 11.58
CA HIS A 31 -0.61 14.46 11.67
C HIS A 31 -0.49 13.70 13.00
N PRO A 32 -1.59 13.10 13.50
CA PRO A 32 -1.60 12.46 14.82
C PRO A 32 -0.73 11.20 14.93
N TRP A 33 -0.29 10.64 13.81
CA TRP A 33 0.62 9.49 13.76
C TRP A 33 2.10 9.88 13.76
N ASN A 34 2.44 11.16 13.59
CA ASN A 34 3.82 11.61 13.49
C ASN A 34 4.45 11.85 14.85
N THR A 35 5.74 11.53 14.94
CA THR A 35 6.57 11.76 16.13
C THR A 35 7.30 13.08 16.05
N ASN A 36 7.83 13.58 17.18
CA ASN A 36 8.73 14.74 17.24
C ASN A 36 10.01 14.59 16.38
N SER A 37 10.29 13.39 15.89
CA SER A 37 11.41 13.08 14.98
C SER A 37 11.05 13.22 13.49
N CYS A 38 9.80 13.57 13.15
CA CYS A 38 9.37 13.79 11.77
C CYS A 38 9.94 15.13 11.26
N ALA A 39 10.68 15.12 10.15
CA ALA A 39 11.06 16.36 9.48
C ALA A 39 10.95 16.26 7.96
N LEU A 40 10.40 17.33 7.37
CA LEU A 40 10.40 17.59 5.93
C LEU A 40 11.76 18.18 5.57
N VAL A 41 12.74 17.34 5.21
CA VAL A 41 14.09 17.68 4.70
C VAL A 41 14.52 19.10 5.13
N GLY A 42 14.85 19.23 6.41
CA GLY A 42 15.32 20.48 7.03
C GLY A 42 16.72 20.31 7.61
N PRO A 43 17.39 21.41 7.99
CA PRO A 43 18.73 21.33 8.59
C PRO A 43 18.68 20.45 9.84
N VAL A 44 19.49 19.38 9.82
CA VAL A 44 19.62 18.43 10.92
C VAL A 44 20.48 19.08 12.00
N ASP A 45 19.86 19.77 12.95
CA ASP A 45 20.57 20.25 14.12
C ASP A 45 20.87 19.06 15.05
N ASN A 46 22.15 18.70 15.13
CA ASN A 46 22.76 17.76 16.09
C ASN A 46 22.23 16.32 16.12
N GLY A 47 22.54 15.53 15.08
CA GLY A 47 22.70 14.07 15.20
C GLY A 47 21.47 13.27 15.63
N THR A 48 20.28 13.88 15.60
CA THR A 48 19.02 13.21 15.91
C THR A 48 18.59 12.35 14.73
N PHE A 49 18.07 11.16 15.02
CA PHE A 49 17.50 10.28 14.02
C PHE A 49 16.21 10.91 13.47
N VAL A 50 16.34 11.59 12.34
CA VAL A 50 15.23 12.24 11.64
C VAL A 50 14.55 11.22 10.73
N GLN A 51 13.24 11.11 10.86
CA GLN A 51 12.40 10.23 10.06
C GLN A 51 11.62 11.04 9.02
N SER A 52 11.56 10.52 7.79
CA SER A 52 10.79 11.18 6.75
C SER A 52 9.29 10.98 7.00
N PRO A 53 8.43 11.96 6.67
CA PRO A 53 6.99 11.83 6.86
C PRO A 53 6.38 10.67 6.06
N ALA A 54 6.98 10.32 4.92
CA ALA A 54 6.57 9.15 4.15
C ALA A 54 6.90 7.82 4.84
N GLN A 55 8.06 7.75 5.51
CA GLN A 55 8.44 6.56 6.28
C GLN A 55 7.58 6.42 7.54
N GLU A 56 7.37 7.48 8.31
CA GLU A 56 6.48 7.46 9.48
C GLU A 56 5.04 7.13 9.08
N TYR A 57 4.54 7.68 7.96
CA TYR A 57 3.22 7.33 7.44
C TYR A 57 3.13 5.84 7.10
N PHE A 58 4.14 5.27 6.43
CA PHE A 58 4.14 3.85 6.10
C PHE A 58 4.21 2.98 7.35
N GLU A 59 5.16 3.23 8.25
CA GLU A 59 5.39 2.37 9.42
C GLU A 59 4.29 2.49 10.47
N ARG A 60 3.80 3.71 10.73
CA ARG A 60 2.86 3.97 11.84
C ARG A 60 1.40 3.99 11.42
N ASN A 61 1.11 4.45 10.20
CA ASN A 61 -0.27 4.56 9.76
C ASN A 61 -0.68 3.43 8.81
N VAL A 62 0.17 3.08 7.83
CA VAL A 62 -0.14 1.99 6.88
C VAL A 62 0.10 0.63 7.52
N LEU A 63 1.25 0.42 8.17
CA LEU A 63 1.62 -0.87 8.77
C LEU A 63 1.23 -0.98 10.25
N GLU A 64 1.11 0.14 10.96
CA GLU A 64 0.90 0.16 12.43
C GLU A 64 1.91 -0.69 13.21
N ASN A 65 3.15 -0.76 12.72
CA ASN A 65 4.20 -1.62 13.25
C ASN A 65 4.58 -1.32 14.72
N TYR A 66 4.34 -0.08 15.19
CA TYR A 66 4.64 0.33 16.57
C TYR A 66 3.76 -0.34 17.64
N ARG A 67 2.67 -1.01 17.23
CA ARG A 67 1.70 -1.64 18.15
C ARG A 67 1.98 -3.13 18.40
N SER A 68 2.95 -3.72 17.71
CA SER A 68 3.28 -5.14 17.76
C SER A 68 4.66 -5.37 18.38
N ASP A 69 4.73 -6.17 19.45
CA ASP A 69 5.98 -6.54 20.14
C ASP A 69 6.56 -7.87 19.62
N GLY A 70 6.57 -8.06 18.29
CA GLY A 70 7.13 -9.25 17.64
C GLY A 70 6.19 -9.98 16.68
N MET A 71 6.62 -11.17 16.22
CA MET A 71 5.93 -11.97 15.21
C MET A 71 4.69 -12.73 15.74
N ASP A 72 4.49 -12.77 17.07
CA ASP A 72 3.39 -13.47 17.73
C ASP A 72 2.18 -12.58 18.06
N ASP A 73 2.32 -11.25 18.02
CA ASP A 73 1.26 -10.28 18.35
C ASP A 73 1.06 -9.26 17.21
N LEU A 74 0.41 -9.69 16.12
CA LEU A 74 0.14 -8.84 14.94
C LEU A 74 -0.93 -7.75 15.15
N GLY A 75 -1.42 -7.54 16.38
CA GLY A 75 -2.40 -6.50 16.67
C GLY A 75 -3.73 -6.67 15.92
N ALA A 76 -4.55 -5.62 15.88
CA ALA A 76 -5.87 -5.65 15.24
C ALA A 76 -5.78 -5.36 13.73
N ILE A 77 -6.57 -6.08 12.93
CA ILE A 77 -6.64 -5.87 11.47
C ILE A 77 -7.20 -4.48 11.14
N LYS A 78 -6.47 -3.68 10.34
CA LYS A 78 -6.97 -2.43 9.77
C LYS A 78 -7.93 -2.70 8.62
N TRP A 79 -9.16 -2.19 8.77
CA TRP A 79 -10.19 -2.29 7.74
C TRP A 79 -9.82 -1.60 6.43
N SER A 80 -9.07 -0.50 6.46
CA SER A 80 -8.64 0.19 5.24
C SER A 80 -7.71 -0.66 4.38
N LEU A 81 -6.82 -1.44 5.00
CA LEU A 81 -5.95 -2.39 4.29
C LEU A 81 -6.73 -3.61 3.80
N ALA A 82 -7.65 -4.13 4.62
CA ALA A 82 -8.51 -5.24 4.23
C ALA A 82 -9.36 -4.89 2.99
N LEU A 83 -9.94 -3.69 2.97
CA LEU A 83 -10.71 -3.18 1.82
C LEU A 83 -9.82 -2.94 0.60
N CYS A 84 -8.59 -2.47 0.79
CA CYS A 84 -7.62 -2.31 -0.28
C CYS A 84 -7.27 -3.66 -0.94
N VAL A 85 -6.97 -4.70 -0.15
CA VAL A 85 -6.70 -6.05 -0.64
C VAL A 85 -7.93 -6.64 -1.33
N PHE A 86 -9.11 -6.42 -0.76
CA PHE A 86 -10.37 -6.83 -1.36
C PHE A 86 -10.57 -6.14 -2.71
N ALA A 87 -10.40 -4.83 -2.82
CA ALA A 87 -10.48 -4.11 -4.09
C ALA A 87 -9.49 -4.66 -5.14
N GLY A 88 -8.24 -4.93 -4.74
CA GLY A 88 -7.24 -5.56 -5.61
C GLY A 88 -7.69 -6.94 -6.12
N PHE A 89 -8.25 -7.77 -5.23
CA PHE A 89 -8.82 -9.06 -5.58
C PHE A 89 -9.98 -8.91 -6.58
N PHE A 90 -10.87 -7.93 -6.38
CA PHE A 90 -11.97 -7.66 -7.30
C PHE A 90 -11.46 -7.19 -8.67
N LEU A 91 -10.44 -6.34 -8.74
CA LEU A 91 -9.85 -5.90 -10.02
C LEU A 91 -9.25 -7.06 -10.82
N VAL A 92 -8.50 -7.94 -10.16
CA VAL A 92 -7.94 -9.15 -10.79
C VAL A 92 -9.04 -10.12 -11.17
N TYR A 93 -10.03 -10.31 -10.30
CA TYR A 93 -11.18 -11.16 -10.59
C TYR A 93 -11.93 -10.64 -11.82
N PHE A 94 -12.26 -9.35 -11.89
CA PHE A 94 -12.95 -8.76 -13.04
C PHE A 94 -12.12 -8.80 -14.33
N SER A 95 -10.79 -8.61 -14.26
CA SER A 95 -9.93 -8.68 -15.45
C SER A 95 -9.85 -10.10 -16.00
N LEU A 96 -9.81 -11.11 -15.12
CA LEU A 96 -9.90 -12.50 -15.52
C LEU A 96 -11.30 -12.85 -16.02
N TRP A 97 -12.35 -12.37 -15.35
CA TRP A 97 -13.73 -12.67 -15.72
C TRP A 97 -14.10 -12.11 -17.10
N LYS A 98 -13.53 -10.96 -17.48
CA LYS A 98 -13.62 -10.45 -18.85
C LYS A 98 -12.60 -11.06 -19.81
N GLY A 99 -11.43 -11.47 -19.33
CA GLY A 99 -10.34 -12.03 -20.14
C GLY A 99 -10.54 -13.49 -20.59
N VAL A 100 -11.30 -14.32 -19.85
CA VAL A 100 -11.49 -15.74 -20.22
C VAL A 100 -12.31 -15.99 -21.48
N ARG A 101 -12.88 -14.96 -22.12
CA ARG A 101 -13.59 -15.12 -23.41
C ARG A 101 -12.70 -15.02 -24.66
N SER A 102 -11.40 -14.70 -24.56
CA SER A 102 -10.58 -14.44 -25.76
C SER A 102 -9.21 -15.11 -25.84
N THR A 103 -8.85 -16.03 -24.92
CA THR A 103 -7.58 -16.78 -25.04
C THR A 103 -7.68 -18.02 -25.94
N GLY A 104 -8.88 -18.52 -26.23
CA GLY A 104 -9.08 -19.72 -27.05
C GLY A 104 -9.15 -19.49 -28.57
N LYS A 105 -8.85 -18.30 -29.08
CA LYS A 105 -9.05 -17.93 -30.51
C LYS A 105 -7.80 -17.42 -31.23
N SER A 106 -6.61 -17.53 -30.62
CA SER A 106 -5.37 -17.03 -31.23
C SER A 106 -4.29 -18.10 -31.44
N GLN A 107 -4.61 -19.39 -31.28
CA GLN A 107 -3.69 -20.50 -31.59
C GLN A 107 -4.14 -21.33 -32.81
N GLU A 108 -5.28 -21.01 -33.43
CA GLU A 108 -5.86 -21.82 -34.53
C GLU A 108 -6.01 -21.04 -35.85
N GLU A 109 -5.25 -19.96 -36.04
CA GLU A 109 -5.21 -19.20 -37.30
C GLU A 109 -3.76 -18.89 -37.73
N SER A 110 -2.84 -19.81 -37.43
CA SER A 110 -1.48 -19.82 -38.00
C SER A 110 -1.09 -21.20 -38.57
N TYR A 111 -2.08 -22.08 -38.77
CA TYR A 111 -1.92 -23.36 -39.47
C TYR A 111 -3.09 -23.57 -40.44
N GLU A 112 -3.32 -22.61 -41.34
CA GLU A 112 -3.98 -22.84 -42.64
C GLU A 112 -3.49 -21.80 -43.64
#